data_AF-A0A1V4SAF9-F1
#
_entry.id   AF-A0A1V4SAF9-F1
#
_cell.length_a   1.000
_cell.length_b   1.000
_cell.length_c   1.000
_cell.angle_alpha   90.00
_cell.angle_beta   90.00
_cell.angle_gamma   90.00
#
_symmetry.space_group_name_H-M   'P 1'
#
loop_
_entity.id
_entity.type
_entity.pdbx_description
1 polymer ?
#
loop_
_entity_poly.entity_id
_entity_poly.type
_entity_poly.pdbx_seq_one_letter_code
_entity_poly.pdbx_strand_id
1 'polypeptide(L)'
;MRTQVLIIGGGATGTGLARDLALRGIHCTLVEKSRLNAGASGRNHGLLHSGARYVETDPVAAKQCHEENILLKKIAPQCIEDTKGLFVAVEGDDENYVADFPHLCAKCNIPAEPVSIEDAMQLEPALSPRLIAAYKVDDASVEPYRLCVENISEAQSLGSQLLISTRVTAFTKRANRIVTTTLTNTMTGKVRKVEADFVVNAGGAWTGEIAELAGIPIKMLYSKGSLMVTGHRFTNHVVNRLRKPGDGDIVVPGGTVSILGTTSIRVQSPEVLYPTIEEMDHLVEEGAAMLPSLQYARFIRAYAGIRPLLELESPMDDRSVSRSLALMDHSKNGVENFLSVPGGKLTTYRLMAEKAADFVCERLGVHEPCRTKFDPLPPTSAGELSEPGLGPKVWVKKNDPGDRVICECEILPESLISTIINSLKVEQERPSLLNIAEKSRVGKGACQGTFCGAGITAYLYNRGDIHGKEGLDDLRAFLQERWKGERPVLWRNQMIQAELRQRDGRDGGRCFCGQPGYFYRAGRGGRRDCFFKRSV
;
A
#
# COMPACT_ATOMS: atom_id res chain seq x y z
N MET A 1 -14.44 -14.21 23.71
CA MET A 1 -14.22 -12.77 24.01
C MET A 1 -15.46 -12.00 23.56
N ARG A 2 -15.71 -10.83 24.14
CA ARG A 2 -16.84 -9.98 23.76
C ARG A 2 -16.33 -8.60 23.34
N THR A 3 -16.98 -7.98 22.36
CA THR A 3 -16.68 -6.63 21.87
C THR A 3 -17.99 -5.96 21.44
N GLN A 4 -18.06 -4.62 21.42
CA GLN A 4 -19.25 -3.95 20.87
C GLN A 4 -19.26 -4.07 19.35
N VAL A 5 -18.12 -3.79 18.72
CA VAL A 5 -17.96 -3.84 17.26
C VAL A 5 -16.76 -4.70 16.89
N LEU A 6 -16.99 -5.70 16.04
CA LEU A 6 -15.92 -6.48 15.39
C LEU A 6 -15.69 -5.93 13.98
N ILE A 7 -14.49 -5.40 13.72
CA ILE A 7 -14.07 -4.91 12.41
C ILE A 7 -13.17 -5.95 11.74
N ILE A 8 -13.51 -6.35 10.51
CA ILE A 8 -12.77 -7.36 9.75
C ILE A 8 -12.00 -6.66 8.62
N GLY A 9 -10.67 -6.59 8.75
CA GLY A 9 -9.77 -6.00 7.76
C GLY A 9 -8.93 -4.85 8.34
N GLY A 10 -7.60 -4.98 8.30
CA GLY A 10 -6.62 -4.01 8.80
C GLY A 10 -6.08 -3.04 7.75
N GLY A 11 -6.87 -2.74 6.72
CA GLY A 11 -6.58 -1.68 5.74
C GLY A 11 -6.99 -0.29 6.25
N ALA A 12 -6.78 0.73 5.42
CA ALA A 12 -7.05 2.14 5.78
C ALA A 12 -8.50 2.36 6.24
N THR A 13 -9.48 1.75 5.56
CA THR A 13 -10.89 1.84 5.94
C THR A 13 -11.15 1.25 7.32
N GLY A 14 -10.60 0.06 7.61
CA GLY A 14 -10.81 -0.63 8.88
C GLY A 14 -10.14 0.08 10.06
N THR A 15 -8.90 0.55 9.89
CA THR A 15 -8.19 1.30 10.93
C THR A 15 -8.80 2.68 11.16
N GLY A 16 -9.20 3.38 10.08
CA GLY A 16 -9.94 4.64 10.18
C GLY A 16 -11.29 4.47 10.90
N LEU A 17 -12.02 3.38 10.62
CA LEU A 17 -13.27 3.06 11.31
C LEU A 17 -13.04 2.77 12.80
N ALA A 18 -11.99 2.02 13.12
CA ALA A 18 -11.62 1.74 14.52
C ALA A 18 -11.35 3.04 15.29
N ARG A 19 -10.61 3.98 14.68
CA ARG A 19 -10.35 5.31 15.25
C ARG A 19 -11.64 6.10 15.48
N ASP A 20 -12.49 6.20 14.46
CA ASP A 20 -13.72 6.99 14.52
C ASP A 20 -14.69 6.45 15.60
N LEU A 21 -14.89 5.14 15.64
CA LEU A 21 -15.70 4.48 16.67
C LEU A 21 -15.13 4.69 18.08
N ALA A 22 -13.81 4.56 18.25
CA ALA A 22 -13.18 4.75 19.56
C ALA A 22 -13.32 6.19 20.07
N LEU A 23 -13.20 7.20 19.19
CA LEU A 23 -13.42 8.62 19.53
C LEU A 23 -14.87 8.93 19.94
N ARG A 24 -15.82 8.08 19.53
CA ARG A 24 -17.24 8.13 19.92
C ARG A 24 -17.56 7.23 21.12
N GLY A 25 -16.55 6.67 21.78
CA GLY A 25 -16.73 5.83 22.98
C GLY A 25 -17.15 4.38 22.68
N ILE A 26 -17.04 3.91 21.44
CA ILE A 26 -17.34 2.52 21.07
C ILE A 26 -16.03 1.71 21.05
N HIS A 27 -15.91 0.75 21.96
CA HIS A 27 -14.76 -0.15 21.97
C HIS A 27 -14.90 -1.23 20.89
N CYS A 28 -13.90 -1.32 20.03
CA CYS A 28 -13.91 -2.28 18.93
C CYS A 28 -12.76 -3.28 19.01
N THR A 29 -12.94 -4.42 18.34
CA THR A 29 -11.85 -5.35 18.04
C THR A 29 -11.66 -5.36 16.53
N LEU A 30 -10.48 -4.99 16.05
CA LEU A 30 -10.09 -5.14 14.65
C LEU A 30 -9.33 -6.45 14.47
N VAL A 31 -9.71 -7.25 13.47
CA VAL A 31 -9.01 -8.47 13.08
C VAL A 31 -8.44 -8.33 11.66
N GLU A 32 -7.20 -8.76 11.47
CA GLU A 32 -6.51 -8.76 10.17
C GLU A 32 -5.87 -10.13 9.94
N LYS A 33 -6.16 -10.76 8.79
CA LYS A 33 -5.73 -12.13 8.48
C LYS A 33 -4.22 -12.27 8.31
N SER A 34 -3.53 -11.18 7.97
CA SER A 34 -2.09 -11.13 7.75
C SER A 34 -1.49 -10.00 8.61
N ARG A 35 -0.92 -9.00 7.96
CA ARG A 35 -0.29 -7.82 8.57
C ARG A 35 -1.11 -6.57 8.31
N LEU A 36 -0.92 -5.55 9.13
CA LEU A 36 -1.61 -4.27 8.94
C LEU A 36 -1.28 -3.72 7.56
N ASN A 37 -2.23 -3.04 6.92
CA ASN A 37 -2.04 -2.42 5.61
C ASN A 37 -1.65 -3.40 4.47
N ALA A 38 -1.61 -4.72 4.69
CA ALA A 38 -1.08 -5.66 3.70
C ALA A 38 -1.92 -5.76 2.42
N GLY A 39 -3.20 -5.40 2.44
CA GLY A 39 -4.08 -5.44 1.27
C GLY A 39 -3.82 -4.34 0.22
N ALA A 40 -4.88 -3.87 -0.44
CA ALA A 40 -4.80 -2.78 -1.42
C ALA A 40 -4.23 -1.47 -0.81
N SER A 41 -4.49 -1.22 0.47
CA SER A 41 -4.01 -0.04 1.18
C SER A 41 -2.49 0.05 1.27
N GLY A 42 -1.75 -1.06 1.21
CA GLY A 42 -0.28 -1.07 1.18
C GLY A 42 0.31 -1.41 -0.18
N ARG A 43 -0.55 -1.60 -1.19
CA ARG A 43 -0.17 -1.97 -2.56
C ARG A 43 -0.70 -0.93 -3.56
N ASN A 44 -0.42 0.33 -3.26
CA ASN A 44 -0.67 1.48 -4.13
C ASN A 44 0.60 2.34 -4.22
N HIS A 45 0.57 3.35 -5.08
CA HIS A 45 1.67 4.32 -5.26
C HIS A 45 1.87 5.32 -4.11
N GLY A 46 0.98 5.39 -3.12
CA GLY A 46 1.04 6.41 -2.07
C GLY A 46 0.58 7.79 -2.55
N LEU A 47 -0.35 7.89 -3.49
CA LEU A 47 -0.88 9.18 -3.97
C LEU A 47 -2.05 9.65 -3.11
N LEU A 48 -1.94 10.88 -2.59
CA LEU A 48 -3.05 11.68 -2.12
C LEU A 48 -3.56 12.54 -3.28
N HIS A 49 -4.60 12.08 -3.97
CA HIS A 49 -5.14 12.76 -5.15
C HIS A 49 -5.79 14.10 -4.79
N SER A 50 -5.55 15.12 -5.60
CA SER A 50 -6.30 16.39 -5.65
C SER A 50 -7.73 16.23 -6.16
N GLY A 51 -8.04 15.09 -6.80
CA GLY A 51 -9.30 14.84 -7.50
C GLY A 51 -9.24 15.15 -9.00
N ALA A 52 -8.21 15.87 -9.48
CA ALA A 52 -8.10 16.34 -10.86
C ALA A 52 -8.14 15.21 -11.90
N ARG A 53 -7.65 14.01 -11.55
CA ARG A 53 -7.71 12.81 -12.41
C ARG A 53 -9.14 12.36 -12.76
N TYR A 54 -10.12 12.69 -11.93
CA TYR A 54 -11.48 12.15 -12.01
C TYR A 54 -12.51 13.19 -12.51
N VAL A 55 -12.08 14.39 -12.88
CA VAL A 55 -12.98 15.51 -13.21
C VAL A 55 -13.89 15.26 -14.40
N GLU A 56 -13.47 14.42 -15.36
CA GLU A 56 -14.30 14.00 -16.49
C GLU A 56 -15.12 12.75 -16.16
N THR A 57 -14.51 11.75 -15.51
CA THR A 57 -15.08 10.40 -15.38
C THR A 57 -15.97 10.20 -14.15
N ASP A 58 -15.66 10.87 -13.04
CA ASP A 58 -16.40 10.77 -11.77
C ASP A 58 -16.27 12.10 -10.97
N PRO A 59 -17.02 13.15 -11.35
CA PRO A 59 -16.95 14.46 -10.70
C PRO A 59 -17.29 14.43 -9.20
N VAL A 60 -18.11 13.46 -8.76
CA VAL A 60 -18.46 13.28 -7.34
C VAL A 60 -17.24 12.79 -6.58
N ALA A 61 -16.56 11.76 -7.07
CA ALA A 61 -15.31 11.33 -6.46
C ALA A 61 -14.20 12.37 -6.58
N ALA A 62 -14.16 13.16 -7.66
CA ALA A 62 -13.21 14.26 -7.81
C ALA A 62 -13.33 15.25 -6.63
N LYS A 63 -14.55 15.72 -6.34
CA LYS A 63 -14.86 16.61 -5.21
C LYS A 63 -14.52 15.99 -3.87
N GLN A 64 -14.92 14.75 -3.63
CA GLN A 64 -14.62 14.04 -2.38
C GLN A 64 -13.10 13.85 -2.18
N CYS A 65 -12.35 13.54 -3.24
CA CYS A 65 -10.90 13.45 -3.18
C CYS A 65 -10.28 14.80 -2.85
N HIS A 66 -10.76 15.88 -3.47
CA HIS A 66 -10.26 17.23 -3.21
C HIS A 66 -10.47 17.65 -1.75
N GLU A 67 -11.69 17.48 -1.23
CA GLU A 67 -12.04 17.81 0.15
C GLU A 67 -11.22 16.99 1.16
N GLU A 68 -11.13 15.67 0.96
CA GLU A 68 -10.38 14.80 1.86
C GLU A 68 -8.86 15.00 1.74
N ASN A 69 -8.34 15.40 0.58
CA ASN A 69 -6.94 15.76 0.41
C ASN A 69 -6.56 16.94 1.31
N ILE A 70 -7.31 18.04 1.21
CA ILE A 70 -7.10 19.24 2.04
C ILE A 70 -7.19 18.87 3.53
N LEU A 71 -8.21 18.08 3.87
CA LEU A 71 -8.44 17.67 5.24
C LEU A 71 -7.29 16.81 5.79
N LEU A 72 -6.87 15.79 5.05
CA LEU A 72 -5.82 14.87 5.46
C LEU A 72 -4.48 15.59 5.64
N LYS A 73 -4.13 16.55 4.76
CA LYS A 73 -2.95 17.40 4.94
C LYS A 73 -2.96 18.16 6.27
N LYS A 74 -4.15 18.54 6.77
CA LYS A 74 -4.32 19.22 8.05
C LYS A 74 -4.31 18.27 9.23
N ILE A 75 -5.02 17.14 9.15
CA ILE A 75 -5.22 16.25 10.31
C ILE A 75 -4.12 15.21 10.48
N ALA A 76 -3.41 14.82 9.42
CA ALA A 76 -2.36 13.81 9.47
C ALA A 76 -1.10 14.25 8.68
N PRO A 77 -0.56 15.47 8.92
CA PRO A 77 0.58 16.00 8.16
C PRO A 77 1.82 15.10 8.24
N GLN A 78 2.03 14.40 9.35
CA GLN A 78 3.15 13.48 9.53
C GLN A 78 3.10 12.25 8.60
N CYS A 79 1.92 11.93 8.05
CA CYS A 79 1.74 10.85 7.09
C CYS A 79 1.86 11.33 5.64
N ILE A 80 2.02 12.65 5.41
CA ILE A 80 1.88 13.27 4.10
C ILE A 80 3.09 14.13 3.79
N GLU A 81 3.64 13.93 2.60
CA GLU A 81 4.58 14.86 2.00
C GLU A 81 3.80 15.74 1.01
N ASP A 82 3.64 17.03 1.31
CA ASP A 82 2.91 17.97 0.44
C ASP A 82 3.76 18.35 -0.78
N THR A 83 3.91 17.40 -1.69
CA THR A 83 4.75 17.51 -2.89
C THR A 83 4.14 18.37 -3.98
N LYS A 84 2.85 18.74 -3.85
CA LYS A 84 2.02 19.20 -4.97
C LYS A 84 2.00 18.18 -6.12
N GLY A 85 1.29 18.51 -7.19
CA GLY A 85 1.23 17.73 -8.41
C GLY A 85 1.40 18.57 -9.66
N LEU A 86 1.90 17.94 -10.71
CA LEU A 86 1.96 18.45 -12.07
C LEU A 86 1.24 17.46 -12.99
N PHE A 87 0.19 17.94 -13.65
CA PHE A 87 -0.41 17.29 -14.80
C PHE A 87 0.30 17.79 -16.06
N VAL A 88 0.95 16.89 -16.79
CA VAL A 88 1.77 17.23 -17.94
C VAL A 88 1.26 16.54 -19.21
N ALA A 89 1.13 17.29 -20.29
CA ALA A 89 0.83 16.76 -21.61
C ALA A 89 2.10 16.77 -22.47
N VAL A 90 2.27 15.75 -23.29
CA VAL A 90 3.39 15.65 -24.25
C VAL A 90 2.85 15.54 -25.66
N GLU A 91 3.71 15.79 -26.65
CA GLU A 91 3.37 15.62 -28.07
C GLU A 91 2.64 14.29 -28.34
N GLY A 92 1.46 14.38 -28.96
CA GLY A 92 0.58 13.24 -29.25
C GLY A 92 -0.54 13.01 -28.23
N ASP A 93 -0.55 13.72 -27.10
CA ASP A 93 -1.74 13.79 -26.23
C ASP A 93 -2.84 14.66 -26.85
N ASP A 94 -4.10 14.41 -26.48
CA ASP A 94 -5.27 15.09 -27.05
C ASP A 94 -5.35 16.56 -26.59
N GLU A 95 -5.00 17.48 -27.50
CA GLU A 95 -4.99 18.92 -27.26
C GLU A 95 -6.37 19.48 -26.85
N ASN A 96 -7.48 18.87 -27.29
CA ASN A 96 -8.82 19.32 -26.87
C ASN A 96 -9.04 19.03 -25.39
N TYR A 97 -8.62 17.85 -24.94
CA TYR A 97 -8.69 17.49 -23.51
C TYR A 97 -7.79 18.39 -22.67
N VAL A 98 -6.57 18.70 -23.17
CA VAL A 98 -5.63 19.61 -22.51
C VAL A 98 -6.23 21.02 -22.35
N ALA A 99 -6.91 21.53 -23.39
CA ALA A 99 -7.54 22.84 -23.37
C ALA A 99 -8.77 22.90 -22.44
N ASP A 100 -9.56 21.82 -22.36
CA ASP A 100 -10.76 21.76 -21.51
C ASP A 100 -10.45 21.43 -20.04
N PHE A 101 -9.27 20.88 -19.74
CA PHE A 101 -8.91 20.42 -18.39
C PHE A 101 -9.10 21.47 -17.28
N PRO A 102 -8.70 22.75 -17.41
CA PRO A 102 -8.95 23.76 -16.39
C PRO A 102 -10.45 23.99 -16.13
N HIS A 103 -11.27 23.93 -17.18
CA HIS A 103 -12.73 24.07 -17.06
C HIS A 103 -13.35 22.88 -16.32
N LEU A 104 -12.90 21.66 -16.64
CA LEU A 104 -13.34 20.45 -15.94
C LEU A 104 -12.97 20.50 -14.44
N CYS A 105 -11.75 20.93 -14.13
CA CYS A 105 -11.29 21.16 -12.76
C CYS A 105 -12.13 22.23 -12.04
N ALA A 106 -12.41 23.36 -12.69
CA ALA A 106 -13.22 24.45 -12.14
C ALA A 106 -14.65 23.99 -11.80
N LYS A 107 -15.30 23.16 -12.64
CA LYS A 107 -16.62 22.57 -12.33
C LYS A 107 -16.63 21.71 -11.06
N CYS A 108 -15.46 21.19 -10.69
CA CYS A 108 -15.26 20.38 -9.50
C CYS A 108 -14.72 21.19 -8.30
N ASN A 109 -14.54 22.51 -8.43
CA ASN A 109 -13.83 23.36 -7.46
C ASN A 109 -12.41 22.89 -7.16
N ILE A 110 -11.72 22.32 -8.15
CA ILE A 110 -10.34 21.85 -8.02
C ILE A 110 -9.41 22.88 -8.66
N PRO A 111 -8.43 23.44 -7.92
CA PRO A 111 -7.43 24.33 -8.50
C PRO A 111 -6.55 23.58 -9.52
N ALA A 112 -6.44 24.16 -10.72
CA ALA A 112 -5.53 23.73 -11.77
C ALA A 112 -4.85 24.96 -12.36
N GLU A 113 -3.66 25.28 -11.86
CA GLU A 113 -2.91 26.48 -12.24
C GLU A 113 -2.05 26.18 -13.47
N PRO A 114 -2.18 26.91 -14.59
CA PRO A 114 -1.29 26.72 -15.73
C PRO A 114 0.15 27.06 -15.35
N VAL A 115 1.09 26.23 -15.80
CA VAL A 115 2.53 26.42 -15.59
C VAL A 115 3.21 26.49 -16.96
N SER A 116 4.12 27.44 -17.15
CA SER A 116 4.89 27.51 -18.40
C SER A 116 5.76 26.25 -18.56
N ILE A 117 6.08 25.87 -19.80
CA ILE A 117 6.94 24.69 -20.04
C ILE A 117 8.31 24.88 -19.38
N GLU A 118 8.86 26.10 -19.45
CA GLU A 118 10.14 26.43 -18.82
C GLU A 118 10.08 26.25 -17.30
N ASP A 119 9.05 26.81 -16.64
CA ASP A 119 8.89 26.67 -15.19
C ASP A 119 8.65 25.21 -14.79
N ALA A 120 7.86 24.46 -15.55
CA ALA A 120 7.61 23.04 -15.30
C ALA A 120 8.92 22.23 -15.36
N MET A 121 9.77 22.49 -16.35
CA MET A 121 11.09 21.85 -16.48
C MET A 121 12.08 22.32 -15.41
N GLN A 122 11.98 23.55 -14.91
CA GLN A 122 12.76 24.00 -13.75
C GLN A 122 12.33 23.30 -12.46
N LEU A 123 11.02 23.12 -12.26
CA LEU A 123 10.46 22.38 -11.11
C LEU A 123 10.84 20.90 -11.17
N GLU A 124 10.78 20.30 -12.35
CA GLU A 124 11.05 18.88 -12.58
C GLU A 124 11.97 18.67 -13.80
N PRO A 125 13.30 18.74 -13.61
CA PRO A 125 14.28 18.61 -14.71
C PRO A 125 14.26 17.27 -15.45
N ALA A 126 13.62 16.25 -14.87
CA ALA A 126 13.47 14.94 -15.50
C ALA A 126 12.32 14.88 -16.53
N LEU A 127 11.49 15.93 -16.62
CA LEU A 127 10.40 15.99 -17.59
C LEU A 127 10.90 15.97 -19.04
N SER A 128 10.04 15.46 -19.92
CA SER A 128 10.29 15.36 -21.35
C SER A 128 10.49 16.73 -21.99
N PRO A 129 11.44 16.89 -22.93
CA PRO A 129 11.56 18.12 -23.71
C PRO A 129 10.41 18.31 -24.72
N ARG A 130 9.54 17.30 -24.89
CA ARG A 130 8.36 17.31 -25.78
C ARG A 130 7.06 17.70 -25.06
N LEU A 131 7.16 18.45 -23.97
CA LEU A 131 6.00 18.94 -23.25
C LEU A 131 5.23 19.96 -24.11
N ILE A 132 3.90 19.87 -24.07
CA ILE A 132 3.00 20.82 -24.73
C ILE A 132 2.15 21.62 -23.74
N ALA A 133 1.93 21.10 -22.53
CA ALA A 133 1.22 21.81 -21.46
C ALA A 133 1.58 21.25 -20.08
N ALA A 134 1.46 22.09 -19.05
CA ALA A 134 1.57 21.69 -17.66
C ALA A 134 0.56 22.46 -16.78
N TYR A 135 -0.05 21.76 -15.82
CA TYR A 135 -0.93 22.35 -14.82
C TYR A 135 -0.55 21.86 -13.43
N LYS A 136 -0.41 22.78 -12.49
CA LYS A 136 -0.16 22.49 -11.08
C LYS A 136 -1.47 22.24 -10.34
N VAL A 137 -1.48 21.21 -9.51
CA VAL A 137 -2.62 20.80 -8.68
C VAL A 137 -2.15 20.44 -7.27
N ASP A 138 -3.09 20.28 -6.33
CA ASP A 138 -2.80 19.95 -4.93
C ASP A 138 -2.65 18.43 -4.65
N ASP A 139 -2.08 17.66 -5.58
CA ASP A 139 -1.69 16.28 -5.26
C ASP A 139 -0.63 16.27 -4.14
N ALA A 140 -0.46 15.13 -3.47
CA ALA A 140 0.61 14.92 -2.49
C ALA A 140 0.98 13.44 -2.40
N SER A 141 2.08 13.15 -1.73
CA SER A 141 2.42 11.77 -1.36
C SER A 141 1.90 11.46 0.03
N VAL A 142 1.39 10.24 0.25
CA VAL A 142 0.91 9.74 1.53
C VAL A 142 1.57 8.41 1.83
N GLU A 143 2.05 8.23 3.06
CA GLU A 143 2.61 6.97 3.55
C GLU A 143 1.49 6.09 4.15
N PRO A 144 0.97 5.08 3.41
CA PRO A 144 -0.27 4.43 3.80
C PRO A 144 -0.11 3.53 5.03
N TYR A 145 1.10 2.99 5.25
CA TYR A 145 1.40 2.15 6.40
C TYR A 145 1.35 2.98 7.69
N ARG A 146 2.08 4.11 7.74
CA ARG A 146 2.09 5.04 8.87
C ARG A 146 0.67 5.51 9.20
N LEU A 147 -0.09 5.88 8.17
CA LEU A 147 -1.50 6.25 8.30
C LEU A 147 -2.31 5.16 9.00
N CYS A 148 -2.19 3.90 8.57
CA CYS A 148 -2.92 2.79 9.20
C CYS A 148 -2.48 2.55 10.65
N VAL A 149 -1.18 2.58 10.92
CA VAL A 149 -0.60 2.36 12.26
C VAL A 149 -1.06 3.43 13.23
N GLU A 150 -1.04 4.70 12.85
CA GLU A 150 -1.43 5.79 13.74
C GLU A 150 -2.94 5.78 14.03
N ASN A 151 -3.79 5.47 13.02
CA ASN A 151 -5.23 5.32 13.25
C ASN A 151 -5.53 4.20 14.26
N ILE A 152 -4.94 3.02 14.09
CA ILE A 152 -5.20 1.90 15.00
C ILE A 152 -4.58 2.12 16.38
N SER A 153 -3.43 2.80 16.45
CA SER A 153 -2.76 3.10 17.72
C SER A 153 -3.58 4.06 18.58
N GLU A 154 -4.20 5.09 17.98
CA GLU A 154 -5.12 5.96 18.72
C GLU A 154 -6.34 5.17 19.21
N ALA A 155 -6.93 4.33 18.37
CA ALA A 155 -8.03 3.46 18.79
C ALA A 155 -7.64 2.54 19.96
N GLN A 156 -6.43 1.98 19.96
CA GLN A 156 -5.89 1.16 21.06
C GLN A 156 -5.67 1.97 22.34
N SER A 157 -5.20 3.22 22.23
CA SER A 157 -5.07 4.13 23.38
C SER A 157 -6.41 4.45 24.05
N LEU A 158 -7.49 4.34 23.29
CA LEU A 158 -8.89 4.50 23.72
C LEU A 158 -9.58 3.16 24.07
N GLY A 159 -8.81 2.06 24.19
CA GLY A 159 -9.29 0.77 24.68
C GLY A 159 -9.75 -0.23 23.61
N SER A 160 -9.61 0.09 22.32
CA SER A 160 -9.85 -0.89 21.25
C SER A 160 -8.72 -1.93 21.15
N GLN A 161 -8.99 -3.06 20.50
CA GLN A 161 -8.03 -4.16 20.35
C GLN A 161 -7.70 -4.42 18.88
N LEU A 162 -6.44 -4.76 18.60
CA LEU A 162 -5.97 -5.20 17.30
C LEU A 162 -5.51 -6.67 17.40
N LEU A 163 -6.01 -7.51 16.50
CA LEU A 163 -5.61 -8.91 16.36
C LEU A 163 -5.14 -9.15 14.91
N ILE A 164 -3.83 -9.06 14.69
CA ILE A 164 -3.22 -9.43 13.41
C ILE A 164 -3.03 -10.95 13.29
N SER A 165 -2.64 -11.43 12.11
CA SER A 165 -2.53 -12.86 11.80
C SER A 165 -3.77 -13.65 12.24
N THR A 166 -4.95 -13.06 12.12
CA THR A 166 -6.21 -13.56 12.65
C THR A 166 -7.28 -13.49 11.57
N ARG A 167 -7.62 -14.64 10.99
CA ARG A 167 -8.61 -14.76 9.93
C ARG A 167 -9.98 -15.09 10.51
N VAL A 168 -11.03 -14.43 10.02
CA VAL A 168 -12.41 -14.87 10.25
C VAL A 168 -12.70 -16.10 9.40
N THR A 169 -13.18 -17.17 10.02
CA THR A 169 -13.39 -18.46 9.36
C THR A 169 -14.83 -18.94 9.38
N ALA A 170 -15.68 -18.44 10.28
CA ALA A 170 -17.10 -18.76 10.29
C ALA A 170 -17.94 -17.72 11.05
N PHE A 171 -19.21 -17.59 10.67
CA PHE A 171 -20.24 -16.93 11.46
C PHE A 171 -21.28 -17.95 11.94
N THR A 172 -21.62 -17.88 13.22
CA THR A 172 -22.80 -18.55 13.77
C THR A 172 -23.93 -17.53 13.84
N LYS A 173 -25.02 -17.80 13.11
CA LYS A 173 -26.23 -16.98 13.11
C LYS A 173 -27.29 -17.57 14.03
N ARG A 174 -28.05 -16.72 14.71
CA ARG A 174 -29.29 -17.09 15.41
C ARG A 174 -30.35 -16.06 15.08
N ALA A 175 -31.51 -16.52 14.61
CA ALA A 175 -32.51 -15.66 13.99
C ALA A 175 -31.88 -14.80 12.88
N ASN A 176 -31.97 -13.47 13.00
CA ASN A 176 -31.51 -12.47 12.05
C ASN A 176 -30.18 -11.80 12.46
N ARG A 177 -29.37 -12.42 13.33
CA ARG A 177 -28.12 -11.83 13.83
C ARG A 177 -26.95 -12.82 13.83
N ILE A 178 -25.75 -12.30 13.60
CA ILE A 178 -24.49 -12.99 13.90
C ILE A 178 -24.31 -12.93 15.41
N VAL A 179 -24.32 -14.09 16.07
CA VAL A 179 -24.13 -14.20 17.53
C VAL A 179 -22.70 -14.55 17.90
N THR A 180 -21.99 -15.24 17.01
CA THR A 180 -20.59 -15.61 17.25
C THR A 180 -19.80 -15.59 15.95
N THR A 181 -18.62 -15.00 16.01
CA THR A 181 -17.61 -15.05 14.93
C THR A 181 -16.46 -15.95 15.36
N THR A 182 -16.10 -16.91 14.51
CA THR A 182 -14.94 -17.78 14.71
C THR A 182 -13.72 -17.18 14.04
N LEU A 183 -12.65 -17.03 14.82
CA LEU A 183 -11.35 -16.52 14.41
C LEU A 183 -10.30 -17.62 14.48
N THR A 184 -9.45 -17.70 13.47
CA THR A 184 -8.30 -18.61 13.44
C THR A 184 -7.02 -17.81 13.29
N ASN A 185 -6.10 -17.97 14.25
CA ASN A 185 -4.78 -17.40 14.13
C ASN A 185 -3.99 -18.14 13.03
N THR A 186 -3.55 -17.43 12.00
CA THR A 186 -2.94 -17.99 10.78
C THR A 186 -1.52 -18.50 11.00
N MET A 187 -0.86 -18.11 12.10
CA MET A 187 0.48 -18.57 12.45
C MET A 187 0.48 -19.80 13.37
N THR A 188 -0.48 -19.89 14.28
CA THR A 188 -0.52 -20.93 15.33
C THR A 188 -1.65 -21.94 15.16
N GLY A 189 -2.61 -21.66 14.29
CA GLY A 189 -3.84 -22.46 14.14
C GLY A 189 -4.83 -22.32 15.31
N LYS A 190 -4.52 -21.54 16.35
CA LYS A 190 -5.40 -21.36 17.51
C LYS A 190 -6.72 -20.73 17.10
N VAL A 191 -7.81 -21.35 17.53
CA VAL A 191 -9.18 -20.88 17.28
C VAL A 191 -9.70 -20.10 18.49
N ARG A 192 -10.37 -18.98 18.24
CA ARG A 192 -11.04 -18.16 19.24
C ARG A 192 -12.44 -17.76 18.76
N LYS A 193 -13.37 -17.56 19.69
CA LYS A 193 -14.73 -17.11 19.40
C LYS A 193 -14.96 -15.71 19.96
N VAL A 194 -15.60 -14.87 19.15
CA VAL A 194 -15.95 -13.48 19.48
C VAL A 194 -17.46 -13.31 19.40
N GLU A 195 -18.03 -12.75 20.45
CA GLU A 195 -19.40 -12.24 20.44
C GLU A 195 -19.32 -10.72 20.23
N ALA A 196 -20.04 -10.22 19.24
CA ALA A 196 -20.05 -8.80 18.88
C ALA A 196 -21.49 -8.31 18.75
N ASP A 197 -21.78 -7.12 19.28
CA ASP A 197 -23.10 -6.52 19.13
C ASP A 197 -23.33 -6.15 17.65
N PHE A 198 -22.26 -5.71 16.95
CA PHE A 198 -22.23 -5.41 15.52
C PHE A 198 -20.94 -5.91 14.83
N VAL A 199 -21.04 -6.34 13.57
CA VAL A 199 -19.89 -6.80 12.76
C VAL A 199 -19.76 -5.95 11.50
N VAL A 200 -18.56 -5.44 11.21
CA VAL A 200 -18.26 -4.67 10.00
C VAL A 200 -17.21 -5.39 9.15
N ASN A 201 -17.58 -5.73 7.93
CA ASN A 201 -16.70 -6.30 6.91
C ASN A 201 -16.02 -5.18 6.11
N ALA A 202 -14.80 -4.83 6.51
CA ALA A 202 -13.91 -3.91 5.80
C ALA A 202 -12.79 -4.68 5.06
N GLY A 203 -13.10 -5.87 4.55
CA GLY A 203 -12.14 -6.79 3.93
C GLY A 203 -11.66 -6.39 2.54
N GLY A 204 -12.18 -5.32 1.94
CA GLY A 204 -11.81 -4.84 0.61
C GLY A 204 -12.01 -5.92 -0.46
N ALA A 205 -10.91 -6.38 -1.07
CA ALA A 205 -10.94 -7.46 -2.07
C ALA A 205 -11.52 -8.78 -1.54
N TRP A 206 -11.52 -9.00 -0.23
CA TRP A 206 -12.10 -10.20 0.38
C TRP A 206 -13.53 -9.99 0.92
N THR A 207 -14.16 -8.85 0.63
CA THR A 207 -15.51 -8.55 1.11
C THR A 207 -16.53 -9.61 0.70
N GLY A 208 -16.46 -10.11 -0.55
CA GLY A 208 -17.33 -11.19 -1.02
C GLY A 208 -17.14 -12.49 -0.23
N GLU A 209 -15.89 -12.92 -0.04
CA GLU A 209 -15.58 -14.14 0.72
C GLU A 209 -16.05 -14.05 2.19
N ILE A 210 -15.94 -12.87 2.81
CA ILE A 210 -16.36 -12.66 4.20
C ILE A 210 -17.90 -12.63 4.28
N ALA A 211 -18.58 -11.98 3.34
CA ALA A 211 -20.04 -11.93 3.31
C ALA A 211 -20.67 -13.31 3.06
N GLU A 212 -20.01 -14.15 2.25
CA GLU A 212 -20.43 -15.53 2.00
C GLU A 212 -20.46 -16.38 3.27
N LEU A 213 -19.59 -16.10 4.27
CA LEU A 213 -19.65 -16.76 5.58
C LEU A 213 -20.97 -16.50 6.32
N ALA A 214 -21.66 -15.40 5.98
CA ALA A 214 -23.00 -15.08 6.49
C ALA A 214 -24.12 -15.60 5.56
N GLY A 215 -23.78 -16.31 4.48
CA GLY A 215 -24.71 -16.75 3.45
C GLY A 215 -25.21 -15.62 2.54
N ILE A 216 -24.41 -14.56 2.37
CA ILE A 216 -24.76 -13.39 1.57
C ILE A 216 -23.79 -13.28 0.38
N PRO A 217 -24.25 -13.62 -0.84
CA PRO A 217 -23.38 -13.56 -2.00
C PRO A 217 -23.17 -12.09 -2.42
N ILE A 218 -21.90 -11.66 -2.45
CA ILE A 218 -21.49 -10.37 -3.04
C ILE A 218 -20.49 -10.67 -4.15
N LYS A 219 -20.88 -10.37 -5.40
CA LYS A 219 -20.03 -10.59 -6.56
C LYS A 219 -19.01 -9.46 -6.68
N MET A 220 -17.75 -9.82 -6.45
CA MET A 220 -16.61 -8.90 -6.54
C MET A 220 -15.89 -9.07 -7.87
N LEU A 221 -15.44 -7.95 -8.40
CA LEU A 221 -14.62 -7.85 -9.58
C LEU A 221 -13.22 -7.36 -9.20
N TYR A 222 -12.19 -7.87 -9.88
CA TYR A 222 -10.80 -7.64 -9.50
C TYR A 222 -9.98 -7.07 -10.66
N SER A 223 -9.43 -5.88 -10.47
CA SER A 223 -8.45 -5.29 -11.37
C SER A 223 -7.09 -5.23 -10.68
N LYS A 224 -6.11 -5.94 -11.24
CA LYS A 224 -4.71 -5.93 -10.81
C LYS A 224 -4.02 -4.68 -11.34
N GLY A 225 -3.37 -3.94 -10.44
CA GLY A 225 -2.50 -2.84 -10.79
C GLY A 225 -1.08 -3.08 -10.31
N SER A 226 -0.14 -3.14 -11.26
CA SER A 226 1.28 -3.32 -11.02
C SER A 226 2.01 -1.98 -10.96
N LEU A 227 3.06 -1.91 -10.14
CA LEU A 227 3.86 -0.72 -9.86
C LEU A 227 5.35 -1.06 -9.79
N MET A 228 6.19 -0.06 -10.04
CA MET A 228 7.64 -0.13 -10.00
C MET A 228 8.23 0.93 -9.08
N VAL A 229 9.24 0.57 -8.31
CA VAL A 229 9.97 1.43 -7.38
C VAL A 229 11.36 1.69 -7.94
N THR A 230 11.71 2.96 -8.12
CA THR A 230 13.04 3.37 -8.57
C THR A 230 14.06 3.27 -7.42
N GLY A 231 15.35 3.22 -7.76
CA GLY A 231 16.44 3.17 -6.79
C GLY A 231 16.75 4.51 -6.11
N HIS A 232 16.22 5.61 -6.65
CA HIS A 232 16.30 6.96 -6.11
C HIS A 232 15.12 7.79 -6.62
N ARG A 233 14.81 8.90 -5.95
CA ARG A 233 13.76 9.83 -6.32
C ARG A 233 14.09 10.56 -7.63
N PHE A 234 13.17 10.53 -8.58
CA PHE A 234 13.27 11.22 -9.88
C PHE A 234 12.54 12.55 -9.91
N THR A 235 11.46 12.68 -9.13
CA THR A 235 10.61 13.87 -9.14
C THR A 235 10.37 14.39 -7.74
N ASN A 236 10.23 15.70 -7.56
CA ASN A 236 9.84 16.29 -6.29
C ASN A 236 8.31 16.37 -6.14
N HIS A 237 7.60 16.58 -7.25
CA HIS A 237 6.16 16.62 -7.38
C HIS A 237 5.61 15.26 -7.82
N VAL A 238 4.32 15.02 -7.55
CA VAL A 238 3.57 13.97 -8.25
C VAL A 238 3.43 14.38 -9.70
N VAL A 239 3.87 13.54 -10.64
CA VAL A 239 3.71 13.80 -12.07
C VAL A 239 2.62 12.88 -12.63
N ASN A 240 1.58 13.46 -13.21
CA ASN A 240 0.49 12.77 -13.89
C ASN A 240 0.51 13.11 -15.38
N ARG A 241 0.19 12.14 -16.24
CA ARG A 241 -0.03 12.44 -17.65
C ARG A 241 -1.40 13.08 -17.81
N LEU A 242 -1.45 14.22 -18.50
CA LEU A 242 -2.67 14.95 -18.78
C LEU A 242 -3.39 14.33 -19.97
N ARG A 243 -4.03 13.20 -19.71
CA ARG A 243 -4.89 12.47 -20.65
C ARG A 243 -5.97 11.71 -19.89
N LYS A 244 -6.88 11.06 -20.62
CA LYS A 244 -7.79 10.07 -20.03
C LYS A 244 -7.01 9.00 -19.27
N PRO A 245 -7.46 8.56 -18.07
CA PRO A 245 -6.70 7.65 -17.21
C PRO A 245 -6.14 6.40 -17.93
N GLY A 246 -4.82 6.31 -18.09
CA GLY A 246 -4.13 5.22 -18.79
C GLY A 246 -3.11 4.45 -17.95
N ASP A 247 -2.48 3.44 -18.52
CA ASP A 247 -1.39 2.72 -17.85
C ASP A 247 -0.12 3.59 -17.79
N GLY A 248 0.73 3.37 -16.78
CA GLY A 248 2.04 4.02 -16.64
C GLY A 248 2.02 5.56 -16.58
N ASP A 249 0.89 6.15 -16.19
CA ASP A 249 0.63 7.57 -16.35
C ASP A 249 0.80 8.39 -15.06
N ILE A 250 1.36 7.81 -14.00
CA ILE A 250 1.64 8.50 -12.74
C ILE A 250 3.01 8.10 -12.19
N VAL A 251 3.79 9.11 -11.79
CA VAL A 251 5.00 8.95 -11.00
C VAL A 251 4.83 9.69 -9.67
N VAL A 252 4.85 8.94 -8.57
CA VAL A 252 4.67 9.46 -7.22
C VAL A 252 6.00 9.44 -6.48
N PRO A 253 6.51 10.58 -5.98
CA PRO A 253 7.62 10.57 -5.04
C PRO A 253 7.22 9.90 -3.72
N GLY A 254 8.10 9.05 -3.18
CA GLY A 254 7.90 8.39 -1.89
C GLY A 254 9.19 8.41 -1.09
N GLY A 255 9.40 9.47 -0.30
CA GLY A 255 10.63 9.67 0.45
C GLY A 255 11.85 9.75 -0.46
N THR A 256 12.70 8.71 -0.43
CA THR A 256 13.96 8.65 -1.20
C THR A 256 13.83 7.98 -2.56
N VAL A 257 12.63 7.54 -2.95
CA VAL A 257 12.36 6.83 -4.22
C VAL A 257 11.21 7.50 -4.98
N SER A 258 10.98 7.07 -6.22
CA SER A 258 9.77 7.34 -6.98
C SER A 258 9.08 6.03 -7.33
N ILE A 259 7.75 6.07 -7.38
CA ILE A 259 6.90 4.92 -7.68
C ILE A 259 6.17 5.21 -8.99
N LEU A 260 6.47 4.42 -10.02
CA LEU A 260 5.82 4.46 -11.32
C LEU A 260 4.66 3.47 -11.35
N GLY A 261 3.51 3.91 -11.82
CA GLY A 261 2.35 3.04 -11.99
C GLY A 261 1.18 3.74 -12.66
N THR A 262 0.07 3.05 -12.87
CA THR A 262 -0.16 1.63 -12.60
C THR A 262 -0.69 0.94 -13.85
N THR A 263 -0.66 -0.39 -13.91
CA THR A 263 -1.48 -1.13 -14.89
C THR A 263 -2.94 -1.28 -14.44
N SER A 264 -3.82 -1.76 -15.33
CA SER A 264 -5.17 -2.23 -14.98
C SER A 264 -5.53 -3.49 -15.74
N ILE A 265 -5.38 -4.65 -15.09
CA ILE A 265 -5.58 -5.97 -15.71
C ILE A 265 -6.66 -6.73 -14.95
N ARG A 266 -7.72 -7.13 -15.66
CA ARG A 266 -8.79 -7.95 -15.08
C ARG A 266 -8.26 -9.31 -14.65
N VAL A 267 -8.57 -9.73 -13.42
CA VAL A 267 -8.18 -11.05 -12.90
C VAL A 267 -9.35 -11.77 -12.24
N GLN A 268 -9.26 -13.10 -12.13
CA GLN A 268 -10.31 -13.94 -11.58
C GLN A 268 -10.28 -14.03 -10.05
N SER A 269 -9.14 -13.71 -9.43
CA SER A 269 -8.94 -13.89 -7.99
C SER A 269 -8.06 -12.77 -7.42
N PRO A 270 -8.33 -12.34 -6.18
CA PRO A 270 -7.51 -11.33 -5.50
C PRO A 270 -6.13 -11.85 -5.09
N GLU A 271 -5.85 -13.14 -5.27
CA GLU A 271 -4.55 -13.75 -4.98
C GLU A 271 -3.54 -13.61 -6.15
N VAL A 272 -3.99 -13.15 -7.33
CA VAL A 272 -3.13 -12.92 -8.50
C VAL A 272 -2.38 -11.58 -8.35
N LEU A 273 -1.32 -11.57 -7.55
CA LEU A 273 -0.61 -10.36 -7.10
C LEU A 273 0.81 -10.18 -7.63
N TYR A 274 1.25 -11.01 -8.57
CA TYR A 274 2.62 -10.98 -9.09
C TYR A 274 2.73 -10.13 -10.36
N PRO A 275 3.59 -9.09 -10.39
CA PRO A 275 3.91 -8.37 -11.60
C PRO A 275 4.67 -9.24 -12.60
N THR A 276 4.40 -9.07 -13.89
CA THR A 276 5.15 -9.74 -14.97
C THR A 276 6.18 -8.80 -15.59
N ILE A 277 7.12 -9.34 -16.37
CA ILE A 277 8.15 -8.53 -17.05
C ILE A 277 7.48 -7.62 -18.08
N GLU A 278 6.49 -8.15 -18.81
CA GLU A 278 5.73 -7.44 -19.84
C GLU A 278 4.96 -6.25 -19.26
N GLU A 279 4.39 -6.42 -18.07
CA GLU A 279 3.76 -5.31 -17.34
C GLU A 279 4.78 -4.21 -16.99
N MET A 280 6.00 -4.59 -16.58
CA MET A 280 7.03 -3.62 -16.23
C MET A 280 7.56 -2.88 -17.47
N ASP A 281 7.73 -3.60 -18.57
CA ASP A 281 8.08 -3.01 -19.87
C ASP A 281 7.05 -1.98 -20.31
N HIS A 282 5.76 -2.34 -20.25
CA HIS A 282 4.68 -1.44 -20.63
C HIS A 282 4.64 -0.18 -19.74
N LEU A 283 4.81 -0.33 -18.42
CA LEU A 283 4.87 0.82 -17.51
C LEU A 283 6.02 1.78 -17.84
N VAL A 284 7.21 1.24 -18.14
CA VAL A 284 8.38 2.07 -18.48
C VAL A 284 8.17 2.76 -19.82
N GLU A 285 7.61 2.07 -20.81
CA GLU A 285 7.30 2.64 -22.13
C GLU A 285 6.33 3.83 -22.02
N GLU A 286 5.21 3.65 -21.31
CA GLU A 286 4.21 4.69 -21.11
C GLU A 286 4.74 5.86 -20.25
N GLY A 287 5.43 5.54 -19.15
CA GLY A 287 5.98 6.55 -18.25
C GLY A 287 7.10 7.38 -18.89
N ALA A 288 7.90 6.77 -19.78
CA ALA A 288 9.00 7.45 -20.48
C ALA A 288 8.52 8.57 -21.41
N ALA A 289 7.25 8.59 -21.80
CA ALA A 289 6.69 9.70 -22.55
C ALA A 289 6.77 11.01 -21.75
N MET A 290 6.47 10.97 -20.44
CA MET A 290 6.56 12.12 -19.53
C MET A 290 7.97 12.32 -18.98
N LEU A 291 8.66 11.22 -18.65
CA LEU A 291 9.94 11.21 -17.94
C LEU A 291 10.92 10.27 -18.65
N PRO A 292 11.61 10.72 -19.73
CA PRO A 292 12.47 9.87 -20.56
C PRO A 292 13.56 9.12 -19.78
N SER A 293 14.01 9.68 -18.66
CA SER A 293 15.01 9.08 -17.77
C SER A 293 14.58 7.73 -17.18
N LEU A 294 13.27 7.42 -17.14
CA LEU A 294 12.74 6.13 -16.69
C LEU A 294 13.24 4.95 -17.52
N GLN A 295 13.55 5.16 -18.81
CA GLN A 295 14.12 4.11 -19.67
C GLN A 295 15.48 3.60 -19.20
N TYR A 296 16.20 4.41 -18.42
CA TYR A 296 17.53 4.10 -17.90
C TYR A 296 17.55 3.96 -16.38
N ALA A 297 16.39 4.11 -15.74
CA ALA A 297 16.28 4.05 -14.30
C ALA A 297 16.65 2.68 -13.76
N ARG A 298 17.35 2.68 -12.63
CA ARG A 298 17.48 1.48 -11.79
C ARG A 298 16.17 1.29 -11.06
N PHE A 299 15.48 0.17 -11.30
CA PHE A 299 14.30 -0.21 -10.53
C PHE A 299 14.69 -1.27 -9.50
N ILE A 300 14.33 -1.05 -8.24
CA ILE A 300 14.75 -1.93 -7.14
C ILE A 300 13.67 -2.95 -6.79
N ARG A 301 12.40 -2.68 -7.12
CA ARG A 301 11.28 -3.57 -6.81
C ARG A 301 10.07 -3.27 -7.70
N ALA A 302 9.28 -4.29 -7.98
CA ALA A 302 7.89 -4.17 -8.38
C ALA A 302 6.95 -4.86 -7.39
N TYR A 303 5.70 -4.44 -7.40
CA TYR A 303 4.62 -5.07 -6.65
C TYR A 303 3.29 -4.83 -7.36
N ALA A 304 2.29 -5.65 -7.08
CA ALA A 304 0.93 -5.41 -7.56
C ALA A 304 -0.06 -5.39 -6.39
N GLY A 305 -1.14 -4.67 -6.59
CA GLY A 305 -2.31 -4.64 -5.73
C GLY A 305 -3.58 -4.98 -6.51
N ILE A 306 -4.64 -5.34 -5.79
CA ILE A 306 -5.96 -5.60 -6.37
C ILE A 306 -6.91 -4.47 -5.99
N ARG A 307 -7.58 -3.93 -6.99
CA ARG A 307 -8.69 -3.01 -6.82
C ARG A 307 -9.97 -3.83 -6.70
N PRO A 308 -10.65 -3.81 -5.55
CA PRO A 308 -11.98 -4.36 -5.44
C PRO A 308 -12.96 -3.45 -6.16
N LEU A 309 -13.65 -4.00 -7.15
CA LEU A 309 -14.72 -3.33 -7.88
C LEU A 309 -16.01 -4.09 -7.60
N LEU A 310 -17.09 -3.36 -7.36
CA LEU A 310 -18.42 -3.94 -7.31
C LEU A 310 -18.95 -4.07 -8.72
N GLU A 311 -19.56 -5.21 -9.03
CA GLU A 311 -20.34 -5.34 -10.25
C GLU A 311 -21.63 -4.54 -10.07
N LEU A 312 -21.64 -3.33 -10.62
CA LEU A 312 -22.85 -2.58 -10.93
C LEU A 312 -23.19 -2.87 -12.40
N GLU A 313 -24.47 -2.86 -12.77
CA GLU A 313 -24.90 -3.12 -14.16
C GLU A 313 -24.25 -2.08 -15.11
N SER A 314 -23.20 -2.51 -15.84
CA SER A 314 -22.32 -1.77 -16.79
C SER A 314 -21.24 -0.87 -16.15
N PRO A 315 -19.94 -0.92 -16.59
CA PRO A 315 -19.48 -0.66 -17.97
C PRO A 315 -18.25 -1.49 -18.48
N MET A 316 -17.78 -1.20 -19.72
CA MET A 316 -16.71 -1.90 -20.48
C MET A 316 -15.24 -1.61 -20.05
N ASP A 317 -14.99 -0.71 -19.10
CA ASP A 317 -13.63 -0.36 -18.62
C ASP A 317 -13.55 -0.38 -17.08
N ASP A 318 -12.70 -1.24 -16.52
CA ASP A 318 -12.46 -1.40 -15.08
C ASP A 318 -11.99 -0.11 -14.38
N ARG A 319 -11.38 0.83 -15.11
CA ARG A 319 -10.94 2.13 -14.56
C ARG A 319 -12.11 3.10 -14.39
N SER A 320 -13.18 2.90 -15.16
CA SER A 320 -14.41 3.70 -15.14
C SER A 320 -15.49 3.16 -14.20
N VAL A 321 -15.34 1.92 -13.68
CA VAL A 321 -16.27 1.38 -12.69
C VAL A 321 -16.20 2.22 -11.42
N SER A 322 -17.36 2.79 -11.05
CA SER A 322 -17.53 3.62 -9.87
C SER A 322 -16.96 2.94 -8.62
N ARG A 323 -15.92 3.56 -8.04
CA ARG A 323 -15.45 3.25 -6.67
C ARG A 323 -16.27 4.00 -5.63
N SER A 324 -17.55 4.28 -5.90
CA SER A 324 -18.43 5.00 -4.99
C SER A 324 -18.35 4.38 -3.60
N LEU A 325 -18.36 5.23 -2.57
CA LEU A 325 -18.50 4.85 -1.18
C LEU A 325 -19.79 4.02 -0.98
N ALA A 326 -19.71 2.71 -1.19
CA ALA A 326 -20.81 1.79 -1.02
C ALA A 326 -20.78 1.22 0.39
N LEU A 327 -21.81 1.51 1.17
CA LEU A 327 -22.14 0.83 2.41
C LEU A 327 -23.27 -0.15 2.13
N MET A 328 -23.06 -1.42 2.47
CA MET A 328 -24.05 -2.48 2.24
C MET A 328 -24.62 -2.95 3.57
N ASP A 329 -25.82 -2.46 3.89
CA ASP A 329 -26.61 -2.97 5.02
C ASP A 329 -27.24 -4.33 4.65
N HIS A 330 -26.93 -5.35 5.45
CA HIS A 330 -27.43 -6.70 5.23
C HIS A 330 -28.70 -7.04 6.02
N SER A 331 -29.36 -6.06 6.64
CA SER A 331 -30.67 -6.24 7.28
C SER A 331 -31.71 -6.82 6.30
N LYS A 332 -31.72 -6.33 5.05
CA LYS A 332 -32.56 -6.86 3.96
C LYS A 332 -32.21 -8.30 3.55
N ASN A 333 -30.98 -8.74 3.82
CA ASN A 333 -30.54 -10.12 3.63
C ASN A 333 -30.78 -11.00 4.87
N GLY A 334 -31.48 -10.48 5.88
CA GLY A 334 -31.79 -11.21 7.11
C GLY A 334 -30.66 -11.22 8.14
N VAL A 335 -29.68 -10.30 8.04
CA VAL A 335 -28.59 -10.15 9.02
C VAL A 335 -28.49 -8.69 9.47
N GLU A 336 -29.15 -8.35 10.58
CA GLU A 336 -29.32 -6.96 11.03
C GLU A 336 -28.07 -6.31 11.63
N ASN A 337 -27.11 -7.12 12.08
CA ASN A 337 -25.90 -6.64 12.74
C ASN A 337 -24.64 -6.84 11.89
N PHE A 338 -24.78 -6.70 10.57
CA PHE A 338 -23.68 -6.90 9.62
C PHE A 338 -23.68 -5.84 8.52
N LEU A 339 -22.55 -5.16 8.37
CA LEU A 339 -22.31 -4.13 7.36
C LEU A 339 -21.09 -4.51 6.51
N SER A 340 -21.19 -4.42 5.18
CA SER A 340 -20.02 -4.57 4.30
C SER A 340 -19.59 -3.25 3.66
N VAL A 341 -18.27 -3.03 3.61
CA VAL A 341 -17.59 -1.86 3.04
C VAL A 341 -16.55 -2.34 1.99
N PRO A 342 -16.99 -2.76 0.80
CA PRO A 342 -16.16 -3.44 -0.22
C PRO A 342 -15.13 -2.56 -0.92
N GLY A 343 -15.38 -1.26 -1.00
CA GLY A 343 -14.71 -0.37 -1.96
C GLY A 343 -13.83 0.69 -1.32
N GLY A 344 -13.50 1.69 -2.13
CA GLY A 344 -12.88 2.92 -1.66
C GLY A 344 -11.66 3.39 -2.44
N LYS A 345 -11.22 4.59 -2.09
CA LYS A 345 -9.92 5.14 -2.45
C LYS A 345 -9.17 5.44 -1.15
N LEU A 346 -7.85 5.33 -1.18
CA LEU A 346 -7.04 5.69 -0.01
C LEU A 346 -7.30 7.14 0.38
N THR A 347 -7.39 8.08 -0.58
CA THR A 347 -7.69 9.50 -0.33
C THR A 347 -8.99 9.72 0.42
N THR A 348 -10.03 8.90 0.20
CA THR A 348 -11.35 9.11 0.81
C THR A 348 -11.58 8.22 2.04
N TYR A 349 -10.56 7.49 2.53
CA TYR A 349 -10.75 6.45 3.55
C TYR A 349 -11.42 6.97 4.83
N ARG A 350 -11.11 8.21 5.24
CA ARG A 350 -11.64 8.83 6.46
C ARG A 350 -13.13 9.14 6.30
N LEU A 351 -13.55 9.71 5.18
CA LEU A 351 -14.98 9.83 4.84
C LEU A 351 -15.69 8.47 4.81
N MET A 352 -15.05 7.40 4.33
CA MET A 352 -15.64 6.05 4.38
C MET A 352 -15.82 5.56 5.80
N ALA A 353 -14.80 5.75 6.62
CA ALA A 353 -14.83 5.40 8.03
C ALA A 353 -15.91 6.17 8.80
N GLU A 354 -16.02 7.49 8.57
CA GLU A 354 -17.07 8.33 9.16
C GLU A 354 -18.46 7.80 8.82
N LYS A 355 -18.76 7.53 7.54
CA LYS A 355 -20.08 7.02 7.15
C LYS A 355 -20.38 5.63 7.71
N ALA A 356 -19.38 4.74 7.74
CA ALA A 356 -19.55 3.42 8.34
C ALA A 356 -19.76 3.52 9.86
N ALA A 357 -19.03 4.42 10.53
CA ALA A 357 -19.18 4.67 11.96
C ALA A 357 -20.55 5.28 12.26
N ASP A 358 -21.02 6.26 11.48
CA ASP A 358 -22.36 6.86 11.63
C ASP A 358 -23.45 5.79 11.58
N PHE A 359 -23.39 4.89 10.59
CA PHE A 359 -24.33 3.78 10.47
C PHE A 359 -24.29 2.85 11.70
N VAL A 360 -23.10 2.49 12.17
CA VAL A 360 -22.94 1.64 13.35
C VAL A 360 -23.44 2.34 14.62
N CYS A 361 -23.15 3.63 14.79
CA CYS A 361 -23.60 4.43 15.92
C CYS A 361 -25.13 4.51 15.97
N GLU A 362 -25.79 4.75 14.83
CA GLU A 362 -27.25 4.73 14.73
C GLU A 362 -27.82 3.37 15.18
N ARG A 363 -27.22 2.26 14.76
CA ARG A 363 -27.64 0.90 15.14
C ARG A 363 -27.41 0.58 16.62
N LEU A 364 -26.44 1.22 17.26
CA LEU A 364 -26.11 1.04 18.67
C LEU A 364 -26.75 2.08 19.59
N GLY A 365 -27.44 3.09 19.05
CA GLY A 365 -28.03 4.18 19.84
C GLY A 365 -27.01 5.16 20.42
N VAL A 366 -25.85 5.30 19.76
CA VAL A 366 -24.77 6.23 20.11
C VAL A 366 -24.94 7.50 19.27
N HIS A 367 -24.91 8.67 19.91
CA HIS A 367 -25.22 9.95 19.26
C HIS A 367 -24.02 10.91 19.19
N GLU A 368 -22.86 10.45 19.63
CA GLU A 368 -21.59 11.14 19.60
C GLU A 368 -21.19 11.46 18.15
N PRO A 369 -20.93 12.73 17.82
CA PRO A 369 -20.63 13.13 16.44
C PRO A 369 -19.21 12.72 16.02
N CYS A 370 -19.00 12.64 14.70
CA CYS A 370 -17.67 12.43 14.14
C CYS A 370 -16.71 13.57 14.53
N ARG A 371 -15.55 13.20 15.07
CA ARG A 371 -14.46 14.13 15.39
C ARG A 371 -13.23 13.99 14.49
N THR A 372 -13.15 12.96 13.65
CA THR A 372 -11.95 12.65 12.85
C THR A 372 -11.59 13.71 11.81
N LYS A 373 -12.52 14.62 11.47
CA LYS A 373 -12.27 15.80 10.62
C LYS A 373 -11.71 17.02 11.37
N PHE A 374 -11.67 16.99 12.69
CA PHE A 374 -11.20 18.11 13.50
C PHE A 374 -9.99 17.73 14.34
N ASP A 375 -10.04 16.53 14.93
CA ASP A 375 -8.98 16.03 15.79
C ASP A 375 -7.80 15.54 14.94
N PRO A 376 -6.60 16.15 15.09
CA PRO A 376 -5.40 15.67 14.45
C PRO A 376 -5.13 14.21 14.84
N LEU A 377 -4.66 13.42 13.88
CA LEU A 377 -4.16 12.08 14.11
C LEU A 377 -2.84 12.18 14.89
N PRO A 378 -2.73 11.61 16.09
CA PRO A 378 -1.52 11.72 16.89
C PRO A 378 -0.38 10.89 16.25
N PRO A 379 0.83 11.47 16.11
CA PRO A 379 1.98 10.69 15.68
C PRO A 379 2.33 9.63 16.73
N THR A 380 2.88 8.51 16.27
CA THR A 380 3.34 7.44 17.17
C THR A 380 4.77 7.03 16.85
N SER A 381 5.50 6.58 17.87
CA SER A 381 6.84 6.02 17.69
C SER A 381 6.84 4.84 16.70
N ALA A 382 5.79 4.00 16.72
CA ALA A 382 5.63 2.90 15.78
C ALA A 382 5.49 3.39 14.33
N GLY A 383 4.81 4.52 14.09
CA GLY A 383 4.70 5.13 12.78
C GLY A 383 6.02 5.72 12.29
N GLU A 384 6.75 6.41 13.17
CA GLU A 384 8.03 7.05 12.87
C GLU A 384 9.10 6.07 12.37
N LEU A 385 9.14 4.84 12.92
CA LEU A 385 10.14 3.83 12.55
C LEU A 385 10.15 3.47 11.04
N SER A 386 9.03 3.68 10.36
CA SER A 386 8.88 3.40 8.92
C SER A 386 9.38 4.54 8.01
N GLU A 387 9.65 5.73 8.58
CA GLU A 387 9.97 6.95 7.84
C GLU A 387 11.24 6.78 6.98
N PRO A 388 11.17 7.10 5.67
CA PRO A 388 12.34 7.18 4.81
C PRO A 388 13.40 8.15 5.37
N GLY A 389 14.65 7.70 5.45
CA GLY A 389 15.76 8.52 5.94
C GLY A 389 15.85 8.68 7.46
N LEU A 390 15.02 7.97 8.25
CA LEU A 390 15.15 7.95 9.72
C LEU A 390 16.52 7.42 10.18
N GLY A 391 16.99 6.33 9.57
CA GLY A 391 18.26 5.69 9.92
C GLY A 391 19.45 6.65 9.99
N PRO A 392 19.76 7.37 8.88
CA PRO A 392 20.81 8.38 8.87
C PRO A 392 20.61 9.46 9.94
N LYS A 393 19.38 9.98 10.11
CA LYS A 393 19.07 11.01 11.13
C LYS A 393 19.40 10.52 12.54
N VAL A 394 18.96 9.31 12.89
CA VAL A 394 19.20 8.70 14.20
C VAL A 394 20.69 8.44 14.42
N TRP A 395 21.36 7.86 13.43
CA TRP A 395 22.77 7.49 13.54
C TRP A 395 23.68 8.72 13.72
N VAL A 396 23.48 9.76 12.89
CA VAL A 396 24.23 11.02 13.00
C VAL A 396 23.95 11.72 14.32
N LYS A 397 22.69 11.80 14.74
CA LYS A 397 22.31 12.47 16.00
C LYS A 397 22.91 11.77 17.22
N LYS A 398 22.95 10.43 17.21
CA LYS A 398 23.50 9.65 18.32
C LYS A 398 25.03 9.78 18.39
N ASN A 399 25.71 9.89 17.25
CA ASN A 399 27.16 10.07 17.13
C ASN A 399 27.96 9.09 18.00
N ASP A 400 27.55 7.82 17.98
CA ASP A 400 28.13 6.74 18.78
C ASP A 400 28.89 5.78 17.86
N PRO A 401 30.23 5.78 17.86
CA PRO A 401 31.03 4.88 17.03
C PRO A 401 30.83 3.40 17.33
N GLY A 402 30.30 3.05 18.51
CA GLY A 402 29.95 1.68 18.89
C GLY A 402 28.64 1.19 18.26
N ASP A 403 27.82 2.10 17.72
CA ASP A 403 26.53 1.76 17.12
C ASP A 403 26.70 1.37 15.65
N ARG A 404 26.92 0.07 15.45
CA ARG A 404 27.19 -0.49 14.13
C ARG A 404 25.98 -0.36 13.21
N VAL A 405 26.23 0.01 11.96
CA VAL A 405 25.19 0.02 10.92
C VAL A 405 25.01 -1.41 10.38
N ILE A 406 23.82 -1.99 10.55
CA ILE A 406 23.50 -3.30 9.99
C ILE A 406 23.02 -3.18 8.54
N CYS A 407 22.23 -2.15 8.22
CA CYS A 407 21.77 -1.90 6.85
C CYS A 407 22.43 -0.65 6.28
N GLU A 408 23.41 -0.82 5.40
CA GLU A 408 24.14 0.29 4.79
C GLU A 408 23.29 1.07 3.78
N CYS A 409 22.41 0.40 3.02
CA CYS A 409 21.59 1.07 2.00
C CYS A 409 20.63 2.10 2.58
N GLU A 410 20.18 1.90 3.81
CA GLU A 410 19.19 2.75 4.50
C GLU A 410 19.77 3.31 5.81
N ILE A 411 21.07 3.11 6.04
CA ILE A 411 21.85 3.48 7.24
C ILE A 411 21.08 3.15 8.54
N LEU A 412 20.74 1.88 8.75
CA LEU A 412 20.02 1.43 9.94
C LEU A 412 21.01 0.88 11.00
N PRO A 413 21.19 1.59 12.13
CA PRO A 413 22.07 1.13 13.21
C PRO A 413 21.44 0.05 14.10
N GLU A 414 22.27 -0.70 14.82
CA GLU A 414 21.87 -1.73 15.78
C GLU A 414 20.88 -1.21 16.83
N SER A 415 21.08 0.02 17.32
CA SER A 415 20.16 0.65 18.30
C SER A 415 18.75 0.84 17.75
N LEU A 416 18.61 1.20 16.48
CA LEU A 416 17.31 1.37 15.82
C LEU A 416 16.64 0.02 15.60
N ILE A 417 17.40 -0.99 15.13
CA ILE A 417 16.90 -2.37 14.99
C ILE A 417 16.45 -2.92 16.35
N SER A 418 17.21 -2.66 17.43
CA SER A 418 16.82 -3.02 18.79
C SER A 418 15.51 -2.38 19.23
N THR A 419 15.32 -1.10 18.90
CA THR A 419 14.07 -0.38 19.22
C THR A 419 12.87 -1.04 18.54
N ILE A 420 13.01 -1.41 17.27
CA ILE A 420 11.98 -2.13 16.51
C ILE A 420 11.68 -3.50 17.13
N ILE A 421 12.72 -4.28 17.46
CA ILE A 421 12.57 -5.60 18.10
C ILE A 421 11.82 -5.47 19.44
N ASN A 422 12.16 -4.48 20.25
CA ASN A 422 11.50 -4.27 21.54
C ASN A 422 10.02 -3.86 21.35
N SER A 423 9.70 -3.03 20.35
CA SER A 423 8.31 -2.71 20.00
C SER A 423 7.50 -3.97 19.65
N LEU A 424 8.07 -4.85 18.82
CA LEU A 424 7.41 -6.11 18.44
C LEU A 424 7.10 -6.98 19.67
N LYS A 425 8.03 -7.07 20.63
CA LYS A 425 7.82 -7.82 21.87
C LYS A 425 6.69 -7.25 22.72
N VAL A 426 6.61 -5.92 22.85
CA VAL A 426 5.52 -5.23 23.57
C VAL A 426 4.17 -5.55 22.91
N GLU A 427 4.15 -5.61 21.58
CA GLU A 427 2.97 -5.95 20.78
C GLU A 427 2.68 -7.47 20.74
N GLN A 428 3.45 -8.28 21.48
CA GLN A 428 3.37 -9.75 21.51
C GLN A 428 3.58 -10.40 20.13
N GLU A 429 4.30 -9.71 19.25
CA GLU A 429 4.76 -10.21 17.98
C GLU A 429 6.16 -10.84 18.10
N ARG A 430 6.40 -11.88 17.30
CA ARG A 430 7.72 -12.48 17.20
C ARG A 430 8.67 -11.56 16.43
N PRO A 431 9.88 -11.29 16.94
CA PRO A 431 10.94 -10.67 16.16
C PRO A 431 11.34 -11.57 14.98
N SER A 432 11.01 -11.15 13.77
CA SER A 432 11.39 -11.81 12.52
C SER A 432 11.81 -10.77 11.49
N LEU A 433 12.57 -11.17 10.47
CA LEU A 433 12.99 -10.25 9.40
C LEU A 433 11.81 -9.58 8.69
N LEU A 434 10.72 -10.32 8.47
CA LEU A 434 9.51 -9.78 7.82
C LEU A 434 8.85 -8.71 8.68
N ASN A 435 8.69 -8.98 9.98
CA ASN A 435 8.06 -8.03 10.91
C ASN A 435 8.93 -6.78 11.13
N ILE A 436 10.26 -6.96 11.20
CA ILE A 436 11.21 -5.83 11.27
C ILE A 436 11.13 -5.00 9.98
N ALA A 437 11.10 -5.63 8.81
CA ALA A 437 11.03 -4.94 7.52
C ALA A 437 9.69 -4.22 7.28
N GLU A 438 8.62 -4.66 7.92
CA GLU A 438 7.33 -3.98 7.87
C GLU A 438 7.38 -2.63 8.58
N LYS A 439 7.89 -2.62 9.82
CA LYS A 439 8.01 -1.42 10.67
C LYS A 439 9.20 -0.52 10.33
N SER A 440 10.04 -0.89 9.36
CA SER A 440 11.27 -0.16 9.06
C SER A 440 11.62 -0.10 7.58
N ARG A 441 12.80 0.42 7.26
CA ARG A 441 13.37 0.42 5.91
C ARG A 441 14.21 -0.82 5.59
N VAL A 442 14.28 -1.82 6.49
CA VAL A 442 15.04 -3.05 6.27
C VAL A 442 14.59 -3.74 4.98
N GLY A 443 15.57 -4.05 4.12
CA GLY A 443 15.35 -4.68 2.83
C GLY A 443 14.71 -3.80 1.76
N LYS A 444 14.40 -2.52 2.05
CA LYS A 444 13.78 -1.59 1.10
C LYS A 444 14.78 -0.86 0.19
N GLY A 445 16.08 -0.87 0.53
CA GLY A 445 17.16 -0.28 -0.26
C GLY A 445 17.62 -1.10 -1.48
N ALA A 446 18.67 -0.64 -2.16
CA ALA A 446 19.12 -1.19 -3.46
C ALA A 446 19.55 -2.66 -3.44
N CYS A 447 20.01 -3.19 -2.29
CA CYS A 447 20.38 -4.60 -2.14
C CYS A 447 19.18 -5.53 -1.92
N GLN A 448 17.97 -4.98 -1.71
CA GLN A 448 16.75 -5.73 -1.49
C GLN A 448 16.84 -6.73 -0.32
N GLY A 449 17.63 -6.41 0.71
CA GLY A 449 17.72 -7.22 1.92
C GLY A 449 18.79 -8.30 1.90
N THR A 450 19.57 -8.44 0.81
CA THR A 450 20.65 -9.43 0.72
C THR A 450 21.63 -9.34 1.90
N PHE A 451 22.16 -8.15 2.19
CA PHE A 451 23.17 -7.97 3.23
C PHE A 451 22.56 -7.81 4.62
N CYS A 452 21.62 -6.88 4.78
CA CYS A 452 21.01 -6.63 6.08
C CYS A 452 20.13 -7.79 6.57
N GLY A 453 19.59 -8.63 5.68
CA GLY A 453 18.88 -9.84 6.07
C GLY A 453 19.79 -10.79 6.84
N ALA A 454 20.98 -11.08 6.31
CA ALA A 454 21.97 -11.90 7.01
C ALA A 454 22.47 -11.21 8.30
N GLY A 455 22.80 -9.92 8.23
CA GLY A 455 23.28 -9.15 9.39
C GLY A 455 22.27 -9.11 10.54
N ILE A 456 21.00 -8.84 10.27
CA ILE A 456 19.94 -8.82 11.28
C ILE A 456 19.68 -10.23 11.81
N THR A 457 19.75 -11.27 10.97
CA THR A 457 19.61 -12.66 11.43
C THR A 457 20.70 -13.00 12.45
N ALA A 458 21.96 -12.68 12.15
CA ALA A 458 23.07 -12.87 13.09
C ALA A 458 22.86 -12.05 14.38
N TYR A 459 22.38 -10.81 14.25
CA TYR A 459 22.07 -9.95 15.38
C TYR A 459 21.00 -10.54 16.31
N LEU A 460 19.93 -11.11 15.75
CA LEU A 460 18.87 -11.79 16.50
C LEU A 460 19.39 -13.03 17.25
N TYR A 461 20.28 -13.83 16.63
CA TYR A 461 20.92 -14.96 17.30
C TYR A 461 21.80 -14.50 18.48
N ASN A 462 22.63 -13.47 18.28
CA ASN A 462 23.51 -12.95 19.32
C ASN A 462 22.74 -12.41 20.54
N ARG A 463 21.52 -11.91 20.32
CA ARG A 463 20.62 -11.43 21.37
C ARG A 463 19.79 -12.52 22.04
N GLY A 464 19.81 -13.74 21.50
CA GLY A 464 18.94 -14.82 21.95
C GLY A 464 17.45 -14.62 21.62
N ASP A 465 17.14 -13.80 20.60
CA ASP A 465 15.76 -13.56 20.16
C ASP A 465 15.21 -14.72 19.30
N ILE A 466 16.09 -15.51 18.69
CA ILE A 466 15.77 -16.67 17.85
C ILE A 466 16.77 -17.80 18.12
N HIS A 467 16.35 -19.06 17.87
CA HIS A 467 17.14 -20.25 18.16
C HIS A 467 17.07 -21.30 17.04
N GLY A 468 18.05 -22.22 17.02
CA GLY A 468 18.04 -23.35 16.10
C GLY A 468 17.97 -22.91 14.63
N LYS A 469 17.04 -23.48 13.85
CA LYS A 469 16.88 -23.21 12.40
C LYS A 469 16.00 -22.00 12.07
N GLU A 470 15.37 -21.41 13.08
CA GLU A 470 14.40 -20.34 12.92
C GLU A 470 14.92 -19.17 12.08
N GLY A 471 16.13 -18.68 12.36
CA GLY A 471 16.72 -17.56 11.63
C GLY A 471 16.97 -17.87 10.16
N LEU A 472 17.32 -19.12 9.82
CA LEU A 472 17.52 -19.52 8.42
C LEU A 472 16.20 -19.60 7.65
N ASP A 473 15.14 -20.07 8.30
CA ASP A 473 13.81 -20.13 7.69
C ASP A 473 13.21 -18.71 7.53
N ASP A 474 13.39 -17.84 8.53
CA ASP A 474 13.00 -16.43 8.47
C ASP A 474 13.77 -15.68 7.37
N LEU A 475 15.09 -15.90 7.26
CA LEU A 475 15.93 -15.33 6.20
C LEU A 475 15.50 -15.81 4.82
N ARG A 476 15.22 -17.11 4.67
CA ARG A 476 14.74 -17.67 3.41
C ARG A 476 13.40 -17.04 3.02
N ALA A 477 12.44 -16.98 3.94
CA ALA A 477 11.13 -16.39 3.68
C ALA A 477 11.24 -14.91 3.31
N PHE A 478 12.05 -14.15 4.04
CA PHE A 478 12.33 -12.75 3.76
C PHE A 478 12.91 -12.53 2.35
N LEU A 479 13.99 -13.23 2.01
CA LEU A 479 14.63 -13.10 0.70
C LEU A 479 13.72 -13.56 -0.45
N GLN A 480 12.89 -14.58 -0.23
CA GLN A 480 11.88 -15.00 -1.23
C GLN A 480 10.83 -13.91 -1.48
N GLU A 481 10.33 -13.26 -0.43
CA GLU A 481 9.41 -12.11 -0.56
C GLU A 481 10.07 -10.90 -1.25
N ARG A 482 11.37 -10.69 -1.03
CA ARG A 482 12.12 -9.66 -1.75
C ARG A 482 12.30 -10.02 -3.22
N TRP A 483 12.72 -11.25 -3.52
CA TRP A 483 12.94 -11.76 -4.87
C TRP A 483 11.70 -11.69 -5.76
N LYS A 484 10.52 -11.97 -5.22
CA LYS A 484 9.24 -11.86 -5.94
C LYS A 484 9.04 -10.48 -6.61
N GLY A 485 9.45 -9.41 -5.93
CA GLY A 485 9.36 -8.06 -6.46
C GLY A 485 10.60 -7.61 -7.23
N GLU A 486 11.77 -8.16 -6.94
CA GLU A 486 13.00 -7.82 -7.65
C GLU A 486 13.07 -8.45 -9.04
N ARG A 487 12.68 -9.72 -9.17
CA ARG A 487 12.77 -10.49 -10.43
C ARG A 487 12.22 -9.77 -11.67
N PRO A 488 11.00 -9.20 -11.69
CA PRO A 488 10.43 -8.61 -12.90
C PRO A 488 11.10 -7.28 -13.30
N VAL A 489 11.94 -6.70 -12.44
CA VAL A 489 12.63 -5.42 -12.70
C VAL A 489 14.12 -5.58 -12.97
N LEU A 490 14.65 -6.81 -13.00
CA LEU A 490 16.05 -7.05 -13.29
C LEU A 490 16.34 -6.89 -14.78
N TRP A 491 17.25 -5.98 -15.12
CA TRP A 491 17.69 -5.73 -16.48
C TRP A 491 19.14 -5.22 -16.52
N ARG A 492 19.84 -5.43 -17.65
CA ARG A 492 21.23 -4.98 -17.87
C ARG A 492 22.16 -5.28 -16.68
N ASN A 493 22.84 -4.26 -16.16
CA ASN A 493 23.79 -4.37 -15.04
C ASN A 493 23.14 -4.92 -13.76
N GLN A 494 21.82 -4.77 -13.58
CA GLN A 494 21.12 -5.33 -12.43
C GLN A 494 21.10 -6.87 -12.46
N MET A 495 21.06 -7.47 -13.66
CA MET A 495 21.18 -8.93 -13.81
C MET A 495 22.55 -9.42 -13.39
N ILE A 496 23.62 -8.73 -13.82
CA ILE A 496 25.00 -9.05 -13.43
C ILE A 496 25.17 -8.95 -11.90
N GLN A 497 24.66 -7.87 -11.31
CA GLN A 497 24.69 -7.69 -9.85
C GLN A 497 23.86 -8.74 -9.09
N ALA A 498 22.72 -9.16 -9.63
CA ALA A 498 21.93 -10.24 -9.03
C ALA A 498 22.69 -11.57 -9.05
N GLU A 499 23.42 -11.88 -10.13
CA GLU A 499 24.26 -13.08 -10.21
C GLU A 499 25.41 -13.04 -9.21
N LEU A 500 26.09 -11.89 -9.06
CA LEU A 500 27.16 -11.71 -8.08
C LEU A 500 26.64 -11.87 -6.64
N ARG A 501 25.50 -11.26 -6.31
CA ARG A 501 24.85 -11.43 -4.99
C ARG A 501 24.49 -12.89 -4.69
N GLN A 502 24.17 -13.70 -5.70
CA GLN A 502 23.95 -15.13 -5.52
C GLN A 502 25.23 -15.92 -5.27
N ARG A 503 26.42 -15.40 -5.61
CA ARG A 503 27.71 -16.05 -5.36
C ARG A 503 28.20 -15.81 -3.93
N ASP A 504 27.96 -14.63 -3.36
CA ASP A 504 28.29 -14.32 -1.96
C ASP A 504 27.47 -15.16 -0.95
N GLY A 505 26.35 -15.77 -1.38
CA GLY A 505 25.59 -16.73 -0.59
C GLY A 505 26.02 -18.20 -0.73
N ARG A 506 27.15 -18.51 -1.39
CA ARG A 506 27.60 -19.89 -1.70
C ARG A 506 28.69 -20.46 -0.80
N ASP A 507 29.02 -19.85 0.33
CA ASP A 507 29.75 -20.58 1.39
C ASP A 507 28.77 -21.52 2.10
N GLY A 508 28.45 -22.64 1.42
CA GLY A 508 27.47 -23.63 1.89
C GLY A 508 26.69 -24.38 0.80
N GLY A 509 27.19 -24.49 -0.43
CA GLY A 509 26.89 -25.63 -1.33
C GLY A 509 25.45 -25.92 -1.77
N ARG A 510 24.43 -25.09 -1.47
CA ARG A 510 23.05 -25.27 -1.99
C ARG A 510 22.40 -23.93 -2.31
N CYS A 511 21.83 -23.80 -3.52
CA CYS A 511 21.06 -22.62 -3.92
C CYS A 511 19.86 -22.42 -2.98
N PHE A 512 19.62 -21.19 -2.52
CA PHE A 512 18.34 -20.80 -1.91
C PHE A 512 17.16 -20.88 -2.90
N CYS A 513 17.47 -20.96 -4.20
CA CYS A 513 16.55 -21.25 -5.28
C CYS A 513 16.42 -22.77 -5.47
N GLY A 514 15.37 -23.39 -4.94
CA GLY A 514 15.10 -24.83 -5.16
C GLY A 514 14.67 -25.18 -6.60
N GLN A 515 15.24 -24.55 -7.64
CA GLN A 515 14.94 -24.88 -9.04
C GLN A 515 16.22 -25.24 -9.83
N PRO A 516 16.24 -26.39 -10.52
CA PRO A 516 17.33 -26.71 -11.45
C PRO A 516 17.19 -25.88 -12.73
N GLY A 517 18.32 -25.32 -13.19
CA GLY A 517 18.56 -25.01 -14.61
C GLY A 517 17.96 -23.74 -15.18
N TYR A 518 18.62 -22.59 -14.98
CA TYR A 518 18.50 -21.44 -15.89
C TYR A 518 19.88 -20.83 -16.14
N PHE A 519 20.42 -21.02 -17.35
CA PHE A 519 21.58 -20.27 -17.84
C PHE A 519 21.08 -19.12 -18.72
N TYR A 520 21.25 -17.87 -18.28
CA TYR A 520 20.92 -16.68 -19.07
C TYR A 520 22.12 -16.29 -19.93
N ARG A 521 21.96 -16.29 -21.26
CA ARG A 521 22.98 -15.79 -22.21
C ARG A 521 22.58 -14.38 -22.65
N ALA A 522 23.39 -13.38 -22.31
CA ALA A 522 23.16 -12.00 -22.74
C ALA A 522 23.25 -11.89 -24.28
N GLY A 523 22.12 -11.63 -24.94
CA GLY A 523 22.10 -11.28 -26.36
C GLY A 523 22.63 -9.87 -26.58
N ARG A 524 23.55 -9.70 -27.54
CA ARG A 524 23.95 -8.37 -28.03
C ARG A 524 22.81 -7.82 -28.86
N GLY A 525 22.06 -6.86 -28.31
CA GLY A 525 21.09 -6.10 -29.11
C GLY A 525 19.88 -5.57 -28.35
N GLY A 526 20.04 -4.96 -27.18
CA GLY A 526 19.09 -4.00 -26.59
C GLY A 526 17.63 -4.44 -26.32
N ARG A 527 17.16 -5.59 -26.81
CA ARG A 527 15.83 -6.16 -26.62
C ARG A 527 15.89 -7.29 -25.60
N ARG A 528 14.85 -7.38 -24.77
CA ARG A 528 14.64 -8.39 -23.74
C ARG A 528 14.18 -9.71 -24.38
N ASP A 529 15.06 -10.39 -25.12
CA ASP A 529 14.73 -11.71 -25.67
C ASP A 529 15.15 -12.82 -24.69
N CYS A 530 14.17 -13.44 -24.04
CA CYS A 530 14.33 -14.69 -23.30
C CYS A 530 14.36 -15.88 -24.29
N PHE A 531 15.53 -16.49 -24.52
CA PHE A 531 15.60 -17.75 -25.27
C PHE A 531 15.23 -18.95 -24.38
N PHE A 532 14.09 -19.59 -24.67
CA PHE A 532 13.76 -20.94 -24.22
C PHE A 532 14.46 -21.95 -25.14
N LYS A 533 15.45 -22.71 -24.65
CA LYS A 533 15.82 -23.97 -25.29
C LYS A 533 15.13 -25.11 -24.56
N ARG A 534 14.02 -25.59 -25.12
CA ARG A 534 13.57 -26.97 -24.87
C ARG A 534 14.62 -27.90 -25.48
N SER A 535 15.25 -28.71 -24.66
CA SER A 535 15.92 -29.92 -25.10
C SER A 535 15.06 -31.10 -24.65
N VAL A 536 14.88 -32.02 -25.59
CA VAL A 536 14.02 -33.22 -25.63
C VAL A 536 14.17 -34.10 -24.41
#